data_AF-A0A3D5GKZ2-F1
#
_entry.id   AF-A0A3D5GKZ2-F1
#
_cell.length_a   1.000
_cell.length_b   1.000
_cell.length_c   1.000
_cell.angle_alpha   90.00
_cell.angle_beta   90.00
_cell.angle_gamma   90.00
#
_symmetry.space_group_name_H-M   'P 1'
#
loop_
_entity.id
_entity.type
_entity.pdbx_description
1 polymer ?
#
loop_
_entity_poly.entity_id
_entity_poly.type
_entity_poly.pdbx_seq_one_letter_code
_entity_poly.pdbx_strand_id
1 'polypeptide(L)'
;MVGDWTCVRLLRDYEGFRLRALEGTIFAEPDRVARDYSQLRVFVLSDALIGPVYKVTGHCPPDERFGLRSQIRRAAVSVPTNIVEGSAMPTTSGYLRFLYVSLGSATEVSYPLGLGVRLGFVHETDGLRLILAYSRLISGLQRLANSLECLKPEARSRGRPKSTAPLQLTCSIDAALRAGVAAVDGAEDGRRHVTPAGEEG
;
A
#
# COMPACT_ATOMS: atom_id res chain seq x y z
N MET A 1 10.73 38.37 -25.54
CA MET A 1 9.90 38.52 -24.33
C MET A 1 8.81 37.47 -24.36
N VAL A 2 8.66 36.75 -23.26
CA VAL A 2 7.57 35.85 -22.83
C VAL A 2 7.15 34.73 -23.80
N GLY A 3 7.63 33.51 -23.51
CA GLY A 3 7.08 32.27 -24.04
C GLY A 3 5.78 31.92 -23.31
N ASP A 4 4.71 31.83 -24.09
CA ASP A 4 3.37 31.48 -23.64
C ASP A 4 3.13 29.98 -23.90
N TRP A 5 2.86 29.23 -22.83
CA TRP A 5 2.53 27.80 -22.87
C TRP A 5 1.00 27.65 -22.94
N THR A 6 0.42 28.11 -24.04
CA THR A 6 -1.02 27.98 -24.28
C THR A 6 -1.34 26.59 -24.83
N CYS A 7 -1.94 25.77 -23.96
CA CYS A 7 -2.93 24.72 -24.25
C CYS A 7 -2.95 24.11 -25.67
N VAL A 8 -2.19 23.03 -25.88
CA VAL A 8 -2.49 22.08 -26.97
C VAL A 8 -3.60 21.15 -26.50
N ARG A 9 -4.82 21.56 -26.83
CA ARG A 9 -6.00 20.69 -26.92
C ARG A 9 -5.91 19.93 -28.25
N LEU A 10 -5.47 18.68 -28.21
CA LEU A 10 -5.76 17.69 -29.25
C LEU A 10 -6.38 16.46 -28.57
N LEU A 11 -7.68 16.60 -28.31
CA LEU A 11 -8.64 15.49 -28.25
C LEU A 11 -9.15 15.27 -29.67
N ARG A 12 -9.29 14.00 -30.07
CA ARG A 12 -9.51 13.42 -31.42
C ARG A 12 -8.19 12.84 -31.95
N ASP A 13 -7.95 11.54 -31.95
CA ASP A 13 -8.84 10.44 -32.32
C ASP A 13 -8.55 9.17 -31.49
N TYR A 14 -9.53 8.73 -30.71
CA TYR A 14 -9.64 7.31 -30.35
C TYR A 14 -10.72 6.74 -31.26
N GLU A 15 -10.33 6.46 -32.50
CA GLU A 15 -11.13 5.69 -33.45
C GLU A 15 -11.43 4.33 -32.81
N GLY A 16 -12.72 4.13 -32.53
CA GLY A 16 -13.26 2.85 -32.12
C GLY A 16 -12.80 1.76 -33.09
N PHE A 17 -12.41 0.64 -32.51
CA PHE A 17 -12.02 -0.58 -33.18
C PHE A 17 -13.13 -1.04 -34.14
N ARG A 18 -13.09 -0.59 -35.40
CA ARG A 18 -13.85 -1.18 -36.51
C ARG A 18 -13.17 -2.48 -36.90
N LEU A 19 -13.64 -3.57 -36.31
CA LEU A 19 -13.42 -4.92 -36.84
C LEU A 19 -13.96 -4.97 -38.26
N ARG A 20 -13.06 -4.99 -39.26
CA ARG A 20 -13.40 -5.55 -40.57
C ARG A 20 -13.58 -7.04 -40.37
N ALA A 21 -14.80 -7.53 -40.56
CA ALA A 21 -15.06 -8.95 -40.68
C ALA A 21 -14.28 -9.50 -41.88
N LEU A 22 -13.16 -10.16 -41.61
CA LEU A 22 -12.57 -11.13 -42.51
C LEU A 22 -13.10 -12.48 -42.07
N GLU A 23 -14.05 -12.98 -42.87
CA GLU A 23 -14.37 -14.38 -43.10
C GLU A 23 -14.24 -15.34 -41.89
N GLY A 24 -15.40 -15.62 -41.28
CA GLY A 24 -15.71 -17.01 -40.94
C GLY A 24 -15.05 -17.62 -39.69
N THR A 25 -14.85 -16.88 -38.60
CA THR A 25 -14.96 -17.45 -37.24
C THR A 25 -15.23 -16.33 -36.25
N ILE A 26 -16.46 -16.21 -35.74
CA ILE A 26 -16.77 -15.27 -34.65
C ILE A 26 -16.32 -15.93 -33.35
N PHE A 27 -15.04 -15.78 -33.01
CA PHE A 27 -14.66 -15.80 -31.60
C PHE A 27 -15.19 -14.49 -31.01
N ALA A 28 -16.40 -14.52 -30.47
CA ALA A 28 -16.83 -13.47 -29.55
C ALA A 28 -15.98 -13.63 -28.29
N GLU A 29 -14.78 -13.06 -28.30
CA GLU A 29 -14.00 -12.87 -27.08
C GLU A 29 -14.90 -12.11 -26.10
N PRO A 30 -15.13 -12.61 -24.88
CA PRO A 30 -15.95 -11.90 -23.92
C PRO A 30 -15.31 -10.53 -23.73
N ASP A 31 -16.08 -9.48 -24.01
CA ASP A 31 -15.72 -8.07 -23.89
C ASP A 31 -15.26 -7.78 -22.45
N ARG A 32 -14.00 -8.09 -22.17
CA ARG A 32 -13.30 -7.78 -20.93
C ARG A 32 -12.50 -6.54 -21.21
N VAL A 33 -13.17 -5.40 -21.36
CA VAL A 33 -12.49 -4.11 -21.36
C VAL A 33 -11.76 -4.00 -20.03
N ALA A 34 -10.42 -4.16 -20.07
CA ALA A 34 -9.57 -3.90 -18.92
C ALA A 34 -9.87 -2.48 -18.43
N ARG A 35 -9.88 -2.29 -17.11
CA ARG A 35 -10.16 -0.95 -16.56
C ARG A 35 -9.07 -0.01 -17.04
N ASP A 36 -9.45 1.11 -17.65
CA ASP A 36 -8.46 2.10 -18.08
C ASP A 36 -7.84 2.78 -16.84
N TYR A 37 -6.70 2.26 -16.40
CA TYR A 37 -5.99 2.78 -15.24
C TYR A 37 -5.43 4.18 -15.48
N SER A 38 -5.21 4.57 -16.74
CA SER A 38 -4.58 5.85 -17.09
C SER A 38 -5.44 7.06 -16.68
N GLN A 39 -6.76 6.85 -16.56
CA GLN A 39 -7.72 7.87 -16.12
C GLN A 39 -7.84 7.97 -14.60
N LEU A 40 -7.26 7.03 -13.84
CA LEU A 40 -7.37 7.03 -12.38
C LEU A 40 -6.45 8.09 -11.78
N ARG A 41 -7.03 9.04 -11.02
CA ARG A 41 -6.26 10.07 -10.30
C ARG A 41 -5.20 9.47 -9.37
N VAL A 42 -5.49 8.32 -8.76
CA VAL A 42 -4.52 7.60 -7.90
C VAL A 42 -3.34 7.06 -8.68
N PHE A 43 -3.56 6.59 -9.91
CA PHE A 43 -2.48 6.14 -10.79
C PHE A 43 -1.60 7.32 -11.19
N VAL A 44 -2.20 8.37 -11.76
CA VAL A 44 -1.49 9.59 -12.20
C VAL A 44 -0.66 10.19 -11.06
N LEU A 45 -1.24 10.26 -9.86
CA LEU A 45 -0.51 10.76 -8.68
C LEU A 45 0.64 9.82 -8.29
N SER A 46 0.41 8.51 -8.23
CA SER A 46 1.44 7.55 -7.84
C SER A 46 2.62 7.52 -8.81
N ASP A 47 2.36 7.59 -10.12
CA ASP A 47 3.38 7.64 -11.17
C ASP A 47 4.21 8.93 -11.08
N ALA A 48 3.55 10.08 -10.90
CA ALA A 48 4.21 11.36 -10.73
C ALA A 48 5.11 11.44 -9.48
N LEU A 49 4.89 10.59 -8.46
CA LEU A 49 5.71 10.55 -7.25
C LEU A 49 7.02 9.74 -7.41
N ILE A 50 7.13 8.88 -8.42
CA ILE A 50 8.34 8.05 -8.65
C ILE A 50 9.57 8.93 -8.86
N GLY A 51 9.49 9.93 -9.74
CA GLY A 51 10.60 10.83 -10.05
C GLY A 51 11.16 11.54 -8.81
N PRO A 52 10.32 12.24 -8.04
CA PRO A 52 10.68 12.82 -6.74
C PRO A 52 11.31 11.83 -5.75
N VAL A 53 10.78 10.62 -5.62
CA VAL A 53 11.37 9.57 -4.77
C VAL A 53 12.79 9.22 -5.23
N TYR A 54 13.00 9.01 -6.52
CA TYR A 54 14.32 8.69 -7.08
C TYR A 54 15.32 9.83 -6.89
N LYS A 55 14.86 11.08 -7.04
CA LYS A 55 15.67 12.29 -6.80
C LYS A 55 16.12 12.37 -5.34
N VAL A 56 15.18 12.26 -4.40
CA VAL A 56 15.46 12.41 -2.96
C VAL A 56 16.36 11.29 -2.44
N THR A 57 16.07 10.05 -2.82
CA THR A 57 16.89 8.89 -2.45
C THR A 57 18.23 8.82 -3.22
N GLY A 58 18.45 9.72 -4.17
CA GLY A 58 19.74 9.87 -4.85
C GLY A 58 20.85 10.42 -3.94
N HIS A 59 20.47 11.12 -2.87
CA HIS A 59 21.41 11.67 -1.88
C HIS A 59 21.81 10.66 -0.79
N CYS A 60 21.16 9.49 -0.72
CA CYS A 60 21.54 8.44 0.20
C CYS A 60 23.00 7.97 -0.05
N PRO A 61 23.76 7.64 1.01
CA PRO A 61 25.10 7.09 0.86
C PRO A 61 25.15 5.85 -0.05
N PRO A 62 26.28 5.58 -0.73
CA PRO A 62 26.43 4.38 -1.58
C PRO A 62 26.16 3.07 -0.83
N ASP A 63 26.52 2.98 0.44
CA ASP A 63 26.33 1.79 1.28
C ASP A 63 24.84 1.48 1.52
N GLU A 64 23.97 2.50 1.45
CA GLU A 64 22.52 2.35 1.57
C GLU A 64 21.84 1.92 0.25
N ARG A 65 22.62 1.68 -0.82
CA ARG A 65 22.08 1.28 -2.13
C ARG A 65 21.16 0.08 -2.04
N PHE A 66 21.53 -0.93 -1.25
CA PHE A 66 20.73 -2.14 -1.03
C PHE A 66 19.90 -2.10 0.25
N GLY A 67 20.14 -1.13 1.12
CA GLY A 67 19.37 -0.85 2.32
C GLY A 67 18.20 0.09 2.04
N LEU A 68 18.21 1.25 2.69
CA LEU A 68 17.09 2.19 2.73
C LEU A 68 16.68 2.69 1.34
N ARG A 69 17.65 2.97 0.47
CA ARG A 69 17.39 3.47 -0.90
C ARG A 69 16.60 2.45 -1.72
N SER A 70 16.94 1.17 -1.63
CA SER A 70 16.24 0.10 -2.35
C SER A 70 14.83 -0.09 -1.83
N GLN A 71 14.66 -0.12 -0.51
CA GLN A 71 13.34 -0.30 0.12
C GLN A 71 12.36 0.80 -0.30
N ILE A 72 12.76 2.07 -0.21
CA ILE A 72 11.91 3.20 -0.61
C ILE A 72 11.51 3.09 -2.08
N ARG A 73 12.47 2.86 -2.98
CA ARG A 73 12.21 2.82 -4.43
C ARG A 73 11.32 1.65 -4.82
N ARG A 74 11.53 0.47 -4.24
CA ARG A 74 10.71 -0.71 -4.50
C ARG A 74 9.28 -0.51 -4.04
N ALA A 75 9.09 0.00 -2.82
CA ALA A 75 7.76 0.32 -2.31
C ALA A 75 7.07 1.38 -3.17
N ALA A 76 7.79 2.44 -3.59
CA ALA A 76 7.24 3.50 -4.44
C ALA A 76 6.78 2.99 -5.81
N VAL A 77 7.62 2.21 -6.51
CA VAL A 77 7.30 1.64 -7.82
C VAL A 77 6.17 0.61 -7.74
N SER A 78 6.11 -0.16 -6.64
CA SER A 78 5.07 -1.16 -6.41
C SER A 78 3.65 -0.56 -6.46
N VAL A 79 3.45 0.70 -6.08
CA VAL A 79 2.13 1.33 -6.04
C VAL A 79 1.48 1.39 -7.44
N PRO A 80 2.03 2.12 -8.43
CA PRO A 80 1.44 2.16 -9.77
C PRO A 80 1.45 0.81 -10.47
N THR A 81 2.47 -0.04 -10.29
CA THR A 81 2.52 -1.34 -10.96
C THR A 81 1.38 -2.25 -10.51
N ASN A 82 1.05 -2.25 -9.21
CA ASN A 82 -0.11 -3.02 -8.71
C ASN A 82 -1.44 -2.42 -9.19
N ILE A 83 -1.57 -1.10 -9.35
CA ILE A 83 -2.78 -0.49 -9.93
C ILE A 83 -2.97 -0.97 -11.37
N VAL A 84 -1.89 -0.98 -12.16
CA VAL A 84 -1.89 -1.46 -13.56
C VAL A 84 -2.23 -2.95 -13.61
N GLU A 85 -1.55 -3.79 -12.84
CA GLU A 85 -1.80 -5.24 -12.81
C GLU A 85 -3.23 -5.56 -12.35
N GLY A 86 -3.70 -4.86 -11.32
CA GLY A 86 -5.06 -4.98 -10.81
C GLY A 86 -6.13 -4.58 -11.84
N SER A 87 -5.84 -3.60 -12.70
CA SER A 87 -6.78 -3.14 -13.72
C SER A 87 -7.11 -4.21 -14.78
N ALA A 88 -6.17 -5.13 -15.01
CA ALA A 88 -6.33 -6.29 -15.89
C ALA A 88 -7.13 -7.44 -15.23
N MET A 89 -7.44 -7.34 -13.93
CA MET A 89 -8.17 -8.40 -13.23
C MET A 89 -9.64 -8.45 -13.66
N PRO A 90 -10.17 -9.66 -13.98
CA PRO A 90 -11.51 -9.80 -14.51
C PRO A 90 -12.62 -9.53 -13.48
N THR A 91 -12.31 -9.60 -12.19
CA THR A 91 -13.28 -9.39 -11.11
C THR A 91 -12.92 -8.20 -10.25
N THR A 92 -13.93 -7.53 -9.69
CA THR A 92 -13.72 -6.42 -8.73
C THR A 92 -12.99 -6.89 -7.49
N SER A 93 -13.26 -8.11 -7.01
CA SER A 93 -12.52 -8.71 -5.89
C SER A 93 -11.05 -8.93 -6.21
N GLY A 94 -10.73 -9.37 -7.43
CA GLY A 94 -9.35 -9.48 -7.92
C GLY A 94 -8.67 -8.11 -7.95
N TYR A 95 -9.35 -7.10 -8.49
CA TYR A 95 -8.81 -5.74 -8.52
C TYR A 95 -8.55 -5.15 -7.12
N LEU A 96 -9.49 -5.33 -6.19
CA LEU A 96 -9.36 -4.87 -4.81
C LEU A 96 -8.13 -5.45 -4.11
N ARG A 97 -7.79 -6.72 -4.33
CA ARG A 97 -6.57 -7.33 -3.80
C ARG A 97 -5.33 -6.53 -4.19
N PHE A 98 -5.20 -6.14 -5.46
CA PHE A 98 -4.08 -5.32 -5.94
C PHE A 98 -4.10 -3.89 -5.41
N LEU A 99 -5.29 -3.29 -5.25
CA LEU A 99 -5.43 -1.98 -4.62
C LEU A 99 -4.97 -2.01 -3.16
N TYR A 100 -5.22 -3.10 -2.43
CA TYR A 100 -4.72 -3.27 -1.06
C TYR A 100 -3.21 -3.44 -1.00
N VAL A 101 -2.60 -4.15 -1.96
CA VAL A 101 -1.13 -4.18 -2.09
C VAL A 101 -0.58 -2.78 -2.37
N SER A 102 -1.22 -2.04 -3.29
CA SER A 102 -0.85 -0.65 -3.59
C SER A 102 -0.93 0.25 -2.35
N LEU A 103 -1.98 0.08 -1.53
CA LEU A 103 -2.16 0.80 -0.27
C LEU A 103 -1.07 0.45 0.75
N GLY A 104 -0.73 -0.83 0.87
CA GLY A 104 0.37 -1.30 1.72
C GLY A 104 1.70 -0.70 1.30
N SER A 105 2.04 -0.77 0.01
CA SER A 105 3.27 -0.19 -0.53
C SER A 105 3.33 1.34 -0.37
N ALA A 106 2.22 2.05 -0.56
CA ALA A 106 2.16 3.50 -0.34
C ALA A 106 2.40 3.88 1.13
N THR A 107 1.88 3.08 2.06
CA THR A 107 2.11 3.25 3.50
C THR A 107 3.57 2.94 3.86
N GLU A 108 4.11 1.86 3.29
CA GLU A 108 5.48 1.41 3.51
C GLU A 108 6.51 2.48 3.12
N VAL A 109 6.30 3.26 2.06
CA VAL A 109 7.23 4.34 1.65
C VAL A 109 7.49 5.37 2.76
N SER A 110 6.50 5.65 3.61
CA SER A 110 6.57 6.76 4.58
C SER A 110 7.59 6.53 5.70
N TYR A 111 7.67 5.31 6.24
CA TYR A 111 8.59 4.98 7.32
C TYR A 111 10.08 5.11 6.95
N PRO A 112 10.58 4.44 5.88
CA PRO A 112 11.98 4.53 5.49
C PRO A 112 12.35 5.91 4.97
N LEU A 113 11.42 6.68 4.36
CA LEU A 113 11.66 8.11 4.09
C LEU A 113 11.89 8.90 5.38
N GLY A 114 11.03 8.73 6.39
CA GLY A 114 11.18 9.39 7.68
C GLY A 114 12.44 8.97 8.43
N LEU A 115 12.84 7.70 8.32
CA LEU A 115 14.12 7.22 8.85
C LEU A 115 15.30 7.88 8.12
N GLY A 116 15.24 7.98 6.79
CA GLY A 116 16.27 8.65 5.99
C GLY A 116 16.44 10.13 6.37
N VAL A 117 15.35 10.82 6.73
CA VAL A 117 15.41 12.19 7.28
C VAL A 117 16.13 12.21 8.62
N ARG A 118 15.77 11.34 9.57
CA ARG A 118 16.41 11.28 10.90
C ARG A 118 17.89 10.93 10.83
N LEU A 119 18.30 10.12 9.86
CA LEU A 119 19.69 9.74 9.61
C LEU A 119 20.46 10.79 8.78
N GLY A 120 19.80 11.86 8.32
CA GLY A 120 20.43 12.89 7.49
C GLY A 120 20.72 12.48 6.05
N PHE A 121 20.18 11.35 5.58
CA PHE A 121 20.36 10.86 4.20
C PHE A 121 19.40 11.54 3.21
N VAL A 122 18.29 12.07 3.73
CA VAL A 122 17.25 12.76 2.98
C VAL A 122 17.04 14.14 3.59
N HIS A 123 17.01 15.17 2.74
CA HIS A 123 16.71 16.52 3.20
C HIS A 123 15.29 16.58 3.78
N GLU A 124 15.17 17.17 4.98
CA GLU A 124 13.93 17.17 5.77
C GLU A 124 12.73 17.70 4.98
N THR A 125 12.87 18.85 4.29
CA THR A 125 11.77 19.45 3.54
C THR A 125 11.25 18.54 2.44
N ASP A 126 12.13 17.81 1.78
CA ASP A 126 11.78 16.97 0.64
C ASP A 126 11.18 15.64 1.12
N GLY A 127 11.74 15.07 2.19
CA GLY A 127 11.18 13.90 2.86
C GLY A 127 9.76 14.15 3.36
N LEU A 128 9.53 15.26 4.08
CA LEU A 128 8.20 15.63 4.59
C LEU A 128 7.20 15.91 3.47
N ARG A 129 7.62 16.59 2.40
CA ARG A 129 6.77 16.81 1.21
C ARG A 129 6.31 15.50 0.58
N LEU A 130 7.23 14.55 0.44
CA LEU A 130 6.91 13.21 -0.08
C LEU A 130 5.94 12.47 0.85
N ILE A 131 6.21 12.45 2.15
CA ILE A 131 5.32 11.80 3.14
C ILE A 131 3.90 12.37 3.05
N LEU A 132 3.75 13.70 2.99
CA LEU A 132 2.45 14.35 2.82
C LEU A 132 1.76 13.97 1.51
N ALA A 133 2.52 13.86 0.41
CA ALA A 133 1.97 13.45 -0.87
C ALA A 133 1.51 11.97 -0.85
N TYR A 134 2.26 11.09 -0.20
CA TYR A 134 1.87 9.69 0.02
C TYR A 134 0.63 9.58 0.91
N SER A 135 0.49 10.40 1.95
CA SER A 135 -0.75 10.46 2.75
C SER A 135 -1.98 10.78 1.90
N ARG A 136 -1.87 11.72 0.96
CA ARG A 136 -2.96 12.06 0.01
C ARG A 136 -3.27 10.90 -0.93
N LEU A 137 -2.24 10.22 -1.41
CA LEU A 137 -2.36 9.03 -2.27
C LEU A 137 -3.06 7.88 -1.53
N ILE A 138 -2.67 7.60 -0.29
CA ILE A 138 -3.28 6.60 0.60
C ILE A 138 -4.77 6.88 0.76
N SER A 139 -5.16 8.12 1.09
CA SER A 139 -6.58 8.48 1.18
C SER A 139 -7.32 8.32 -0.14
N GLY A 140 -6.65 8.59 -1.28
CA GLY A 140 -7.19 8.36 -2.61
C GLY A 140 -7.44 6.89 -2.89
N LEU A 141 -6.47 6.02 -2.58
CA LEU A 141 -6.56 4.57 -2.73
C LEU A 141 -7.67 3.98 -1.85
N GLN A 142 -7.79 4.42 -0.60
CA GLN A 142 -8.87 4.00 0.31
C GLN A 142 -10.24 4.38 -0.23
N ARG A 143 -10.43 5.61 -0.70
CA ARG A 143 -11.71 6.03 -1.30
C ARG A 143 -12.06 5.20 -2.54
N LEU A 144 -11.09 4.90 -3.38
CA LEU A 144 -11.29 4.04 -4.55
C LEU A 144 -11.68 2.62 -4.13
N ALA A 145 -10.94 2.02 -3.19
CA ALA A 145 -11.22 0.68 -2.70
C ALA A 145 -12.62 0.58 -2.08
N ASN A 146 -12.97 1.50 -1.17
CA ASN A 146 -14.29 1.54 -0.54
C ASN A 146 -15.41 1.72 -1.58
N SER A 147 -15.20 2.59 -2.57
CA SER A 147 -16.18 2.76 -3.66
C SER A 147 -16.42 1.47 -4.44
N LEU A 148 -15.38 0.66 -4.68
CA LEU A 148 -15.50 -0.61 -5.39
C LEU A 148 -16.11 -1.71 -4.52
N GLU A 149 -15.90 -1.66 -3.20
CA GLU A 149 -16.55 -2.57 -2.26
C GLU A 149 -18.06 -2.33 -2.18
N CYS A 150 -18.51 -1.08 -2.15
CA CYS A 150 -19.93 -0.73 -2.18
C CYS A 150 -20.62 -1.16 -3.48
N LEU A 151 -19.87 -1.31 -4.58
CA LEU A 151 -20.40 -1.75 -5.87
C LEU A 151 -20.48 -3.27 -6.01
N LYS A 152 -19.94 -4.05 -5.05
CA LYS A 152 -20.15 -5.50 -5.06
C LYS A 152 -21.64 -5.77 -4.88
N PRO A 153 -22.32 -6.44 -5.84
CA PRO A 153 -23.67 -6.90 -5.61
C PRO A 153 -23.65 -7.80 -4.39
N GLU A 154 -24.50 -7.55 -3.40
CA GLU A 154 -24.76 -8.52 -2.33
C GLU A 154 -25.11 -9.85 -3.01
N ALA A 155 -24.26 -10.85 -2.81
CA ALA A 155 -24.50 -12.17 -3.35
C ALA A 155 -25.81 -12.71 -2.77
N ARG A 156 -26.89 -12.66 -3.56
CA ARG A 156 -28.18 -13.34 -3.38
C ARG A 156 -28.49 -13.74 -1.93
N SER A 157 -29.21 -12.89 -1.22
CA SER A 157 -30.18 -13.32 -0.22
C SER A 157 -31.26 -14.19 -0.89
N ARG A 158 -30.97 -15.46 -1.13
CA ARG A 158 -32.00 -16.50 -1.31
C ARG A 158 -31.86 -17.47 -0.17
N GLY A 159 -32.68 -17.26 0.85
CA GLY A 159 -32.71 -18.07 2.05
C GLY A 159 -33.10 -19.53 1.79
N ARG A 160 -32.68 -20.39 2.72
CA ARG A 160 -33.43 -21.57 3.14
C ARG A 160 -33.66 -21.41 4.64
N PRO A 161 -34.91 -21.40 5.15
CA PRO A 161 -35.12 -21.34 6.59
C PRO A 161 -35.06 -22.72 7.24
N LYS A 162 -34.96 -22.69 8.57
CA LYS A 162 -35.01 -23.77 9.61
C LYS A 162 -33.60 -24.21 10.06
N SER A 163 -33.25 -24.22 11.34
CA SER A 163 -34.06 -24.34 12.56
C SER A 163 -33.35 -23.66 13.75
N THR A 164 -34.11 -23.04 14.63
CA THR A 164 -33.69 -22.49 15.92
C THR A 164 -33.25 -23.58 16.89
N ALA A 165 -32.07 -23.43 17.48
CA ALA A 165 -31.73 -23.97 18.80
C ALA A 165 -30.82 -22.94 19.50
N PRO A 166 -31.08 -22.59 20.77
CA PRO A 166 -30.32 -21.55 21.45
C PRO A 166 -28.96 -22.12 21.90
N LEU A 167 -27.88 -21.63 21.32
CA LEU A 167 -26.56 -21.79 21.94
C LEU A 167 -26.39 -20.68 22.97
N GLN A 168 -26.38 -21.07 24.24
CA GLN A 168 -26.07 -20.18 25.34
C GLN A 168 -24.64 -19.66 25.17
N LEU A 169 -24.50 -18.35 25.05
CA LEU A 169 -23.25 -17.65 25.31
C LEU A 169 -23.01 -17.69 26.82
N THR A 170 -21.90 -18.30 27.23
CA THR A 170 -21.21 -17.85 28.44
C THR A 170 -19.92 -17.16 28.02
N CYS A 171 -19.77 -15.94 28.54
CA CYS A 171 -18.57 -15.11 28.52
C CYS A 171 -17.35 -15.91 29.02
N SER A 172 -16.11 -15.62 28.60
CA SER A 172 -15.39 -14.46 29.13
C SER A 172 -14.04 -14.30 28.42
N ILE A 173 -13.79 -13.14 27.82
CA ILE A 173 -12.45 -12.69 27.40
C ILE A 173 -11.67 -12.12 28.60
N ASP A 174 -12.32 -11.88 29.74
CA ASP A 174 -11.66 -11.33 30.96
C ASP A 174 -10.78 -12.33 31.72
N ALA A 175 -10.78 -13.62 31.34
CA ALA A 175 -9.95 -14.64 31.97
C ALA A 175 -8.52 -14.71 31.39
N ALA A 176 -8.32 -14.37 30.12
CA ALA A 176 -7.00 -14.46 29.48
C ALA A 176 -6.09 -13.25 29.80
N LEU A 177 -6.67 -12.08 30.08
CA LEU A 177 -5.92 -10.84 30.33
C LEU A 177 -5.39 -10.71 31.77
N ARG A 178 -5.89 -11.49 32.74
CA ARG A 178 -5.37 -11.48 34.13
C ARG A 178 -4.19 -12.41 34.38
N ALA A 179 -3.84 -13.27 33.42
CA ALA A 179 -2.71 -14.20 33.56
C ALA A 179 -1.39 -13.71 32.90
N GLY A 180 -1.42 -12.60 32.15
CA GLY A 180 -0.28 -12.14 31.34
C GLY A 180 0.52 -10.95 31.86
N VAL A 181 0.07 -10.27 32.92
CA VAL A 181 0.71 -9.00 33.41
C VAL A 181 1.48 -9.19 34.74
N ALA A 182 1.51 -10.41 35.30
CA ALA A 182 2.24 -10.70 36.54
C ALA A 182 3.63 -11.34 36.34
N ALA A 183 4.22 -11.27 35.14
CA ALA A 183 5.46 -11.98 34.82
C ALA A 183 6.63 -11.08 34.34
N VAL A 184 6.58 -9.76 34.58
CA VAL A 184 7.67 -8.84 34.18
C VAL A 184 8.34 -8.11 35.37
N ASP A 185 7.76 -8.11 36.57
CA ASP A 185 8.33 -7.41 37.75
C ASP A 185 9.02 -8.35 38.76
N GLY A 186 9.84 -9.30 38.31
CA GLY A 186 10.40 -10.33 39.20
C GLY A 186 11.83 -10.80 38.94
N ALA A 187 12.69 -9.99 38.31
CA ALA A 187 14.06 -10.40 37.99
C ALA A 187 15.11 -9.30 38.18
N GLU A 188 15.12 -8.63 39.34
CA GLU A 188 16.31 -7.94 39.84
C GLU A 188 16.39 -8.10 41.36
N ASP A 189 17.09 -9.12 41.86
CA ASP A 189 17.98 -9.00 43.02
C ASP A 189 18.80 -10.29 43.21
N GLY A 190 20.09 -10.16 43.53
CA GLY A 190 20.88 -11.27 44.09
C GLY A 190 22.11 -11.73 43.29
N ARG A 191 23.08 -10.84 43.01
CA ARG A 191 24.50 -11.26 43.05
C ARG A 191 25.24 -10.52 44.13
N ARG A 192 25.50 -11.28 45.20
CA ARG A 192 26.27 -10.88 46.37
C ARG A 192 27.72 -10.60 46.00
N HIS A 193 28.17 -9.51 46.59
CA HIS A 193 29.53 -9.02 46.73
C HIS A 193 30.48 -10.15 47.19
N VAL A 194 31.57 -10.36 46.44
CA VAL A 194 32.71 -11.18 46.86
C VAL A 194 33.73 -10.25 47.49
N THR A 195 33.97 -10.39 48.79
CA THR A 195 35.13 -9.79 49.47
C THR A 195 36.36 -10.68 49.27
N PRO A 196 37.55 -10.15 48.94
CA PRO A 196 38.78 -10.91 49.03
C PRO A 196 39.31 -10.88 50.47
N ALA A 197 39.70 -12.05 50.97
CA ALA A 197 40.43 -12.22 52.21
C ALA A 197 41.87 -12.68 51.89
N GLY A 198 42.86 -11.99 52.45
CA GLY A 198 44.15 -12.56 52.83
C GLY A 198 45.32 -12.39 51.86
N GLU A 199 46.13 -11.34 52.08
CA GLU A 199 47.58 -11.40 51.95
C GLU A 199 48.18 -10.93 53.29
N GLU A 200 48.58 -11.89 54.12
CA GLU A 200 49.67 -11.74 55.10
C GLU A 200 50.63 -12.91 54.87
N GLY A 201 51.90 -12.56 54.61
CA GLY A 201 53.03 -13.46 54.34
C GLY A 201 54.26 -12.66 53.94
#